data_AF-A0A2G5SGN5-F1
#
_entry.id   AF-A0A2G5SGN5-F1
#
_cell.length_a   1.000
_cell.length_b   1.000
_cell.length_c   1.000
_cell.angle_alpha   90.00
_cell.angle_beta   90.00
_cell.angle_gamma   90.00
#
_symmetry.space_group_name_H-M   'P 1'
#
loop_
_entity.id
_entity.type
_entity.pdbx_description
1 polymer ?
#
loop_
_entity_poly.entity_id
_entity_poly.type
_entity_poly.pdbx_seq_one_letter_code
_entity_poly.pdbx_strand_id
1 'polypeptide(L)'
;MFFPALFLTLFLSIILSILIHESFEKWSIRLDWKPLILLISLLAVLNFTILNKNEISKVLKIDLYSKTSFPPTFIPSLNKTFSSYEDVELQNREWNSLDKDFLRNPATGEWIGLNYRQLPKNGTGKFKFLILGSSTAARLSHLIHDECGFLANQMVQLIFPACEPFYPTTYLGGCTENLHEFQKLVKTEKPDYLVIASRFFDMGHPLPQNITDMEYDPILAIAKNELQKYMRGVSRKIIILHAFPRRTYMSFERIVGWMAKKLAPEIIDKKVIEPLENGYDIARERYEILLKECGLKCEIIDYHDIFLNPKTQFVRYFNDIGLHYFTTDGSKPRPSAEDDSKLRPSAPEGVPEGPVNRFAGDIDPTRLVLDQSNLTAVMAPLPDDKGFDFTDLE
;
A
#
# COMPACT_ATOMS: atom_id res chain seq x y z
N MET A 1 -20.69 40.31 -6.36
CA MET A 1 -19.77 39.61 -7.28
C MET A 1 -20.39 38.47 -8.09
N PHE A 2 -21.66 38.06 -7.85
CA PHE A 2 -22.31 36.94 -8.57
C PHE A 2 -22.88 37.27 -9.96
N PHE A 3 -23.32 38.51 -10.18
CA PHE A 3 -23.94 38.96 -11.44
C PHE A 3 -23.05 38.86 -12.71
N PRO A 4 -21.77 39.30 -12.70
CA PRO A 4 -20.93 39.23 -13.90
C PRO A 4 -20.58 37.80 -14.30
N ALA A 5 -20.46 36.88 -13.34
CA ALA A 5 -20.19 35.47 -13.62
C ALA A 5 -21.38 34.79 -14.32
N LEU A 6 -22.61 35.08 -13.90
CA LEU A 6 -23.83 34.54 -14.54
C LEU A 6 -24.04 35.08 -15.96
N PHE A 7 -23.72 36.35 -16.21
CA PHE A 7 -23.79 36.91 -17.54
C PHE A 7 -22.74 36.30 -18.48
N LEU A 8 -21.52 36.06 -17.96
CA LEU A 8 -20.45 35.41 -18.71
C LEU A 8 -20.80 33.96 -19.06
N THR A 9 -21.36 33.18 -18.13
CA THR A 9 -21.77 31.80 -18.40
C THR A 9 -22.92 31.72 -19.40
N LEU A 10 -23.89 32.63 -19.33
CA LEU A 10 -24.96 32.73 -20.32
C LEU A 10 -24.41 33.08 -21.71
N PHE A 11 -23.49 34.05 -21.78
CA PHE A 11 -22.89 34.44 -23.04
C PHE A 11 -22.08 33.28 -23.67
N LEU A 12 -21.29 32.57 -22.86
CA LEU A 12 -20.54 31.40 -23.29
C LEU A 12 -21.45 30.25 -23.75
N SER A 13 -22.59 30.04 -23.09
CA SER A 13 -23.53 28.98 -23.48
C SER A 13 -24.22 29.29 -24.82
N ILE A 14 -24.56 30.57 -25.07
CA ILE A 14 -25.10 31.01 -26.37
C ILE A 14 -24.07 30.79 -27.49
N ILE A 15 -22.81 31.19 -27.28
CA ILE A 15 -21.74 30.97 -28.26
C ILE A 15 -21.56 29.47 -28.52
N LEU A 16 -21.49 28.65 -27.47
CA LEU A 16 -21.33 27.20 -27.59
C LEU A 16 -22.50 26.57 -28.36
N SER A 17 -23.73 27.02 -28.12
CA SER A 17 -24.93 26.56 -28.84
C SER A 17 -24.85 26.88 -30.33
N ILE A 18 -24.47 28.11 -30.69
CA ILE A 18 -24.30 28.52 -32.10
C ILE A 18 -23.21 27.67 -32.76
N LEU A 19 -22.07 27.46 -32.08
CA LEU A 19 -20.98 26.64 -32.61
C LEU A 19 -21.43 25.19 -32.84
N ILE A 20 -22.14 24.56 -31.91
CA ILE A 20 -22.67 23.20 -32.06
C ILE A 20 -23.65 23.13 -33.22
N HIS A 21 -24.57 24.10 -33.34
CA HIS A 21 -25.54 24.14 -34.41
C HIS A 21 -24.90 24.26 -35.80
N GLU A 22 -24.00 25.23 -35.97
CA GLU A 22 -23.36 25.53 -37.26
C GLU A 22 -22.37 24.45 -37.70
N SER A 23 -21.61 23.88 -36.76
CA SER A 23 -20.55 22.90 -37.09
C SER A 23 -21.02 21.46 -37.11
N PHE A 24 -21.90 21.06 -36.19
CA PHE A 24 -22.26 19.67 -35.97
C PHE A 24 -23.69 19.36 -36.41
N GLU A 25 -24.70 20.09 -35.93
CA GLU A 25 -26.11 19.77 -36.21
C GLU A 25 -26.44 19.92 -37.71
N LYS A 26 -26.10 21.06 -38.31
CA LYS A 26 -26.37 21.31 -39.74
C LYS A 26 -25.69 20.28 -40.65
N TRP A 27 -24.49 19.85 -40.29
CA TRP A 27 -23.72 18.88 -41.07
C TRP A 27 -24.26 17.46 -40.88
N SER A 28 -24.48 17.04 -39.62
CA SER A 28 -24.90 15.67 -39.28
C SER A 28 -26.27 15.30 -39.84
N ILE A 29 -27.21 16.26 -39.92
CA ILE A 29 -28.55 16.06 -40.49
C ILE A 29 -28.50 15.79 -42.01
N ARG A 30 -27.43 16.20 -42.69
CA ARG A 30 -27.25 16.01 -44.14
C ARG A 30 -26.56 14.69 -44.50
N LEU A 31 -26.18 13.88 -43.51
CA LEU A 31 -25.47 12.62 -43.73
C LEU A 31 -26.42 11.51 -44.19
N ASP A 32 -25.96 10.70 -45.13
CA ASP A 32 -26.60 9.43 -45.48
C ASP A 32 -26.50 8.41 -44.33
N TRP A 33 -27.29 7.34 -44.41
CA TRP A 33 -27.42 6.35 -43.33
C TRP A 33 -26.08 5.68 -42.93
N LYS A 34 -25.16 5.42 -43.89
CA LYS A 34 -23.84 4.82 -43.60
C LYS A 34 -22.93 5.74 -42.75
N PRO A 35 -22.62 6.98 -43.18
CA PRO A 35 -21.83 7.89 -42.35
C PRO A 35 -22.52 8.29 -41.05
N LEU A 36 -23.86 8.36 -41.02
CA LEU A 36 -24.61 8.61 -39.79
C LEU A 36 -24.42 7.51 -38.75
N ILE A 37 -24.49 6.23 -39.14
CA ILE A 37 -24.21 5.09 -38.23
C ILE A 37 -22.78 5.17 -37.70
N LEU A 38 -21.79 5.45 -38.56
CA LEU A 38 -20.40 5.58 -38.15
C LEU A 38 -20.21 6.72 -37.13
N LEU A 39 -20.86 7.87 -37.36
CA LEU A 39 -20.84 9.00 -36.44
C LEU A 39 -21.46 8.65 -35.08
N ILE A 40 -22.61 7.97 -35.07
CA ILE A 40 -23.27 7.51 -33.84
C ILE A 40 -22.36 6.54 -33.08
N SER A 41 -21.75 5.57 -33.76
CA SER A 41 -20.81 4.64 -33.14
C SER A 41 -19.58 5.35 -32.56
N LEU A 42 -19.01 6.33 -33.27
CA LEU A 42 -17.88 7.12 -32.79
C LEU A 42 -18.26 7.91 -31.53
N LEU A 43 -19.41 8.59 -31.54
CA LEU A 43 -19.89 9.35 -30.38
C LEU A 43 -20.21 8.43 -29.19
N ALA A 44 -20.76 7.24 -29.44
CA ALA A 44 -20.99 6.24 -28.40
C ALA A 44 -19.67 5.76 -27.77
N VAL A 45 -18.64 5.49 -28.57
CA VAL A 45 -17.30 5.11 -28.09
C VAL A 45 -16.64 6.24 -27.32
N LEU A 46 -16.73 7.49 -27.81
CA LEU A 46 -16.20 8.67 -27.11
C LEU A 46 -16.91 8.89 -25.77
N ASN A 47 -18.25 8.82 -25.74
CA ASN A 47 -19.02 8.91 -24.51
C ASN A 47 -18.64 7.80 -23.53
N PHE A 48 -18.55 6.54 -24.00
CA PHE A 48 -18.13 5.43 -23.17
C PHE A 48 -16.73 5.64 -22.59
N THR A 49 -15.79 6.14 -23.41
CA THR A 49 -14.41 6.39 -23.00
C THR A 49 -14.31 7.55 -22.00
N ILE A 50 -15.10 8.62 -22.18
CA ILE A 50 -15.16 9.77 -21.26
C ILE A 50 -15.77 9.33 -19.92
N LEU A 51 -16.90 8.62 -19.96
CA LEU A 51 -17.60 8.13 -18.76
C LEU A 51 -16.72 7.16 -17.97
N ASN A 52 -15.97 6.29 -18.65
CA ASN A 52 -15.11 5.29 -18.02
C ASN A 52 -13.63 5.72 -17.98
N LYS A 53 -13.31 7.00 -18.20
CA LYS A 53 -11.93 7.50 -18.31
C LYS A 53 -11.06 7.06 -17.14
N ASN A 54 -11.60 7.14 -15.92
CA ASN A 54 -10.88 6.80 -14.70
C ASN A 54 -10.59 5.31 -14.62
N GLU A 55 -11.57 4.45 -14.90
CA GLU A 55 -11.40 2.99 -14.88
C GLU A 55 -10.48 2.52 -16.02
N ILE A 56 -10.61 3.08 -17.22
CA ILE A 56 -9.71 2.79 -18.35
C ILE A 56 -8.27 3.20 -18.01
N SER A 57 -8.08 4.41 -17.49
CA SER A 57 -6.77 4.90 -17.03
C SER A 57 -6.19 3.98 -15.94
N LYS A 58 -7.03 3.55 -15.00
CA LYS A 58 -6.65 2.64 -13.93
C LYS A 58 -6.19 1.28 -14.47
N VAL A 59 -6.96 0.66 -15.37
CA VAL A 59 -6.62 -0.62 -16.00
C VAL A 59 -5.34 -0.51 -16.82
N LEU A 60 -5.19 0.54 -17.63
CA LEU A 60 -3.97 0.77 -18.41
C LEU A 60 -2.76 0.95 -17.52
N LYS A 61 -2.89 1.70 -16.42
CA LYS A 61 -1.85 1.85 -15.40
C LYS A 61 -1.50 0.49 -14.81
N ILE A 62 -2.47 -0.29 -14.33
CA ILE A 62 -2.24 -1.63 -13.78
C ILE A 62 -1.56 -2.57 -14.79
N ASP A 63 -1.96 -2.55 -16.07
CA ASP A 63 -1.32 -3.37 -17.12
C ASP A 63 0.11 -2.92 -17.43
N LEU A 64 0.38 -1.61 -17.43
CA LEU A 64 1.74 -1.09 -17.51
C LEU A 64 2.56 -1.53 -16.29
N TYR A 65 1.92 -1.59 -15.11
CA TYR A 65 2.56 -1.92 -13.84
C TYR A 65 2.84 -3.42 -13.68
N SER A 66 1.95 -4.27 -14.19
CA SER A 66 2.12 -5.73 -14.12
C SER A 66 3.26 -6.24 -15.03
N LYS A 67 3.65 -5.45 -16.03
CA LYS A 67 4.79 -5.72 -16.92
C LYS A 67 6.15 -5.35 -16.32
N THR A 68 6.16 -4.61 -15.21
CA THR A 68 7.38 -4.28 -14.46
C THR A 68 7.44 -5.09 -13.17
N SER A 69 8.62 -5.61 -12.79
CA SER A 69 8.85 -6.43 -11.58
C SER A 69 8.86 -5.61 -10.28
N PHE A 70 7.88 -4.73 -10.14
CA PHE A 70 7.57 -3.87 -9.00
C PHE A 70 6.26 -3.19 -9.39
N PRO A 71 5.30 -2.90 -8.48
CA PRO A 71 4.42 -1.78 -8.76
C PRO A 71 5.38 -0.61 -9.05
N PRO A 72 5.39 0.01 -10.24
CA PRO A 72 6.33 1.08 -10.51
C PRO A 72 6.07 2.07 -9.42
N THR A 73 7.10 2.12 -8.60
CA THR A 73 7.24 2.86 -7.39
C THR A 73 6.57 4.20 -7.57
N PHE A 74 6.05 4.75 -6.48
CA PHE A 74 5.64 6.14 -6.38
C PHE A 74 6.77 7.11 -6.85
N ILE A 75 7.98 6.62 -7.14
CA ILE A 75 9.17 7.33 -7.63
C ILE A 75 8.93 8.33 -8.78
N PRO A 76 8.26 8.02 -9.92
CA PRO A 76 8.03 9.04 -10.94
C PRO A 76 7.14 10.19 -10.42
N SER A 77 6.20 9.88 -9.53
CA SER A 77 5.36 10.88 -8.85
C SER A 77 6.04 11.56 -7.65
N LEU A 78 7.06 10.95 -7.04
CA LEU A 78 7.90 11.57 -6.00
C LEU A 78 8.87 12.58 -6.63
N ASN A 79 9.32 12.32 -7.86
CA ASN A 79 10.10 13.24 -8.68
C ASN A 79 9.25 14.31 -9.38
N LYS A 80 7.93 14.25 -9.24
CA LYS A 80 7.02 15.23 -9.81
C LYS A 80 7.04 16.47 -8.93
N THR A 81 7.30 17.63 -9.54
CA THR A 81 7.07 18.91 -8.87
C THR A 81 5.56 19.16 -8.81
N PHE A 82 5.04 19.33 -7.59
CA PHE A 82 3.64 19.73 -7.37
C PHE A 82 3.55 21.24 -7.37
N SER A 83 2.65 21.80 -8.17
CA SER A 83 2.49 23.26 -8.29
C SER A 83 1.51 23.82 -7.28
N SER A 84 0.67 22.96 -6.67
CA SER A 84 -0.36 23.34 -5.72
C SER A 84 -0.68 22.20 -4.75
N TYR A 85 -1.33 22.53 -3.63
CA TYR A 85 -1.92 21.52 -2.73
C TYR A 85 -3.02 20.71 -3.41
N GLU A 86 -3.73 21.26 -4.40
CA GLU A 86 -4.72 20.53 -5.18
C GLU A 86 -4.08 19.38 -5.98
N ASP A 87 -2.91 19.61 -6.56
CA ASP A 87 -2.15 18.57 -7.28
C ASP A 87 -1.74 17.42 -6.33
N VAL A 88 -1.34 17.77 -5.10
CA VAL A 88 -0.98 16.80 -4.05
C VAL A 88 -2.20 15.98 -3.66
N GLU A 89 -3.36 16.62 -3.48
CA GLU A 89 -4.60 15.94 -3.12
C GLU A 89 -5.05 14.96 -4.22
N LEU A 90 -4.97 15.38 -5.49
CA LEU A 90 -5.26 14.51 -6.64
C LEU A 90 -4.33 13.29 -6.68
N GLN A 91 -3.04 13.47 -6.39
CA GLN A 91 -2.08 12.38 -6.34
C GLN A 91 -2.38 11.39 -5.20
N ASN A 92 -2.69 11.89 -4.00
CA ASN A 92 -3.08 11.06 -2.86
C ASN A 92 -4.36 10.25 -3.17
N ARG A 93 -5.35 10.88 -3.80
CA ARG A 93 -6.58 10.20 -4.23
C ARG A 93 -6.30 9.10 -5.26
N GLU A 94 -5.41 9.36 -6.20
CA GLU A 94 -5.00 8.36 -7.18
C GLU A 94 -4.36 7.15 -6.49
N TRP A 95 -3.40 7.35 -5.59
CA TRP A 95 -2.76 6.27 -4.85
C TRP A 95 -3.76 5.48 -4.00
N ASN A 96 -4.69 6.15 -3.33
CA ASN A 96 -5.77 5.50 -2.59
C ASN A 96 -6.64 4.62 -3.50
N SER A 97 -6.93 5.07 -4.73
CA SER A 97 -7.76 4.33 -5.68
C SER A 97 -7.10 3.05 -6.21
N LEU A 98 -5.76 3.01 -6.23
CA LEU A 98 -4.94 1.90 -6.69
C LEU A 98 -4.59 0.90 -5.58
N ASP A 99 -4.67 1.30 -4.31
CA ASP A 99 -4.24 0.52 -3.16
C ASP A 99 -4.76 -0.92 -3.13
N LYS A 100 -6.05 -1.09 -3.45
CA LYS A 100 -6.68 -2.42 -3.45
C LYS A 100 -6.10 -3.36 -4.50
N ASP A 101 -5.66 -2.82 -5.62
CA ASP A 101 -5.05 -3.60 -6.68
C ASP A 101 -3.58 -3.91 -6.35
N PHE A 102 -2.92 -3.04 -5.58
CA PHE A 102 -1.57 -3.30 -5.05
C PHE A 102 -1.51 -4.33 -3.93
N LEU A 103 -2.65 -4.81 -3.42
CA LEU A 103 -2.65 -5.98 -2.54
C LEU A 103 -2.48 -7.28 -3.36
N ARG A 104 -2.92 -7.28 -4.63
CA ARG A 104 -3.06 -8.48 -5.46
C ARG A 104 -1.71 -9.01 -5.91
N ASN A 105 -1.52 -10.32 -5.76
CA ASN A 105 -0.45 -11.01 -6.45
C ASN A 105 -0.64 -10.81 -7.97
N PRO A 106 0.34 -10.27 -8.70
CA PRO A 106 0.17 -9.98 -10.13
C PRO A 106 -0.12 -11.23 -10.97
N ALA A 107 0.34 -12.40 -10.53
CA ALA A 107 0.17 -13.66 -11.24
C ALA A 107 -1.21 -14.30 -11.03
N THR A 108 -1.74 -14.25 -9.80
CA THR A 108 -3.02 -14.91 -9.47
C THR A 108 -4.20 -13.94 -9.44
N GLY A 109 -3.94 -12.64 -9.29
CA GLY A 109 -4.95 -11.62 -9.02
C GLY A 109 -5.55 -11.70 -7.62
N GLU A 110 -5.11 -12.65 -6.79
CA GLU A 110 -5.60 -12.90 -5.43
C GLU A 110 -4.61 -12.38 -4.39
N TRP A 111 -5.12 -11.90 -3.27
CA TRP A 111 -4.30 -11.45 -2.15
C TRP A 111 -4.73 -12.01 -0.80
N ILE A 112 -5.90 -12.64 -0.73
CA ILE A 112 -6.42 -13.30 0.46
C ILE A 112 -6.21 -14.80 0.30
N GLY A 113 -5.89 -15.47 1.40
CA GLY A 113 -5.65 -16.92 1.42
C GLY A 113 -4.26 -17.30 0.90
N LEU A 114 -4.10 -18.61 0.69
CA LEU A 114 -2.84 -19.21 0.25
C LEU A 114 -2.59 -18.92 -1.23
N ASN A 115 -1.43 -18.36 -1.53
CA ASN A 115 -1.01 -18.05 -2.89
C ASN A 115 0.48 -18.36 -3.08
N TYR A 116 0.82 -18.83 -4.28
CA TYR A 116 2.21 -18.99 -4.71
C TYR A 116 2.59 -17.82 -5.60
N ARG A 117 3.67 -17.14 -5.28
CA ARG A 117 4.16 -16.01 -6.08
C ARG A 117 4.96 -16.53 -7.27
N GLN A 118 4.70 -15.96 -8.44
CA GLN A 118 5.50 -16.22 -9.63
C GLN A 118 6.89 -15.63 -9.41
N LEU A 119 7.93 -16.44 -9.58
CA LEU A 119 9.32 -16.00 -9.39
C LEU A 119 9.87 -15.33 -10.65
N PRO A 120 10.89 -14.46 -10.52
CA PRO A 120 11.56 -13.88 -11.67
C PRO A 120 12.10 -14.98 -12.59
N LYS A 121 11.96 -14.83 -13.91
CA LYS A 121 12.37 -15.85 -14.90
C LYS A 121 13.84 -16.26 -14.80
N ASN A 122 14.69 -15.41 -14.24
CA ASN A 122 16.12 -15.65 -14.03
C ASN A 122 16.48 -16.04 -12.58
N GLY A 123 15.49 -16.29 -11.72
CA GLY A 123 15.71 -16.68 -10.33
C GLY A 123 16.26 -18.10 -10.24
N THR A 124 17.57 -18.23 -10.02
CA THR A 124 18.22 -19.50 -9.65
C THR A 124 18.30 -19.68 -8.14
N GLY A 125 17.38 -19.03 -7.42
CA GLY A 125 17.34 -19.01 -5.97
C GLY A 125 17.27 -20.41 -5.38
N LYS A 126 17.68 -20.53 -4.13
CA LYS A 126 17.68 -21.82 -3.40
C LYS A 126 16.78 -21.81 -2.17
N PHE A 127 16.28 -20.64 -1.80
CA PHE A 127 15.57 -20.46 -0.54
C PHE A 127 14.07 -20.49 -0.74
N LYS A 128 13.39 -21.07 0.24
CA LYS A 128 11.96 -21.01 0.34
C LYS A 128 11.54 -19.90 1.28
N PHE A 129 10.76 -18.94 0.77
CA PHE A 129 10.19 -17.87 1.57
C PHE A 129 8.72 -18.15 1.83
N LEU A 130 8.29 -17.88 3.06
CA LEU A 130 6.89 -17.85 3.44
C LEU A 130 6.55 -16.48 4.03
N ILE A 131 5.50 -15.84 3.53
CA ILE A 131 5.02 -14.53 3.97
C ILE A 131 3.64 -14.71 4.61
N LEU A 132 3.51 -14.38 5.90
CA LEU A 132 2.29 -14.54 6.68
C LEU A 132 1.81 -13.21 7.24
N GLY A 133 0.49 -13.03 7.31
CA GLY A 133 -0.10 -11.94 8.08
C GLY A 133 -1.37 -11.38 7.47
N SER A 134 -1.55 -10.07 7.63
CA SER A 134 -2.75 -9.37 7.20
C SER A 134 -2.55 -8.61 5.89
N SER A 135 -3.41 -7.63 5.60
CA SER A 135 -3.22 -6.75 4.45
C SER A 135 -1.86 -6.03 4.48
N THR A 136 -1.26 -5.85 5.66
CA THR A 136 0.11 -5.35 5.79
C THR A 136 1.13 -6.30 5.14
N ALA A 137 1.03 -7.61 5.38
CA ALA A 137 1.88 -8.61 4.72
C ALA A 137 1.63 -8.64 3.21
N ALA A 138 0.39 -8.52 2.76
CA ALA A 138 0.11 -8.45 1.32
C ALA A 138 0.82 -7.25 0.66
N ARG A 139 0.77 -6.06 1.27
CA ARG A 139 1.51 -4.89 0.76
C ARG A 139 3.03 -5.12 0.76
N LEU A 140 3.56 -5.63 1.87
CA LEU A 140 5.00 -5.87 2.02
C LEU A 140 5.50 -6.97 1.06
N SER A 141 4.63 -7.90 0.69
CA SER A 141 5.01 -9.05 -0.15
C SER A 141 5.46 -8.67 -1.56
N HIS A 142 5.09 -7.49 -2.07
CA HIS A 142 5.66 -6.96 -3.31
C HIS A 142 7.13 -6.58 -3.10
N LEU A 143 7.42 -5.74 -2.11
CA LEU A 143 8.80 -5.35 -1.77
C LEU A 143 9.69 -6.58 -1.51
N ILE A 144 9.21 -7.55 -0.72
CA ILE A 144 9.97 -8.78 -0.46
C ILE A 144 10.20 -9.57 -1.75
N HIS A 145 9.19 -9.65 -2.63
CA HIS A 145 9.34 -10.33 -3.90
C HIS A 145 10.41 -9.69 -4.78
N ASP A 146 10.43 -8.37 -4.82
CA ASP A 146 11.32 -7.65 -5.70
C ASP A 146 12.76 -7.67 -5.17
N GLU A 147 12.94 -7.54 -3.86
CA GLU A 147 14.25 -7.56 -3.20
C GLU A 147 14.82 -8.97 -3.00
N CYS A 148 13.97 -9.99 -2.86
CA CYS A 148 14.41 -11.35 -2.51
C CYS A 148 14.00 -12.42 -3.54
N GLY A 149 13.18 -12.10 -4.53
CA GLY A 149 12.61 -13.08 -5.46
C GLY A 149 13.66 -13.82 -6.28
N PHE A 150 14.79 -13.18 -6.58
CA PHE A 150 15.91 -13.83 -7.27
C PHE A 150 16.66 -14.85 -6.41
N LEU A 151 16.52 -14.77 -5.08
CA LEU A 151 17.11 -15.69 -4.10
C LEU A 151 16.18 -16.86 -3.78
N ALA A 152 14.92 -16.75 -4.17
CA ALA A 152 13.90 -17.76 -3.91
C ALA A 152 13.87 -18.86 -4.97
N ASN A 153 13.70 -20.12 -4.55
CA ASN A 153 13.17 -21.19 -5.41
C ASN A 153 11.65 -21.33 -5.29
N GLN A 154 11.08 -20.78 -4.21
CA GLN A 154 9.65 -20.75 -3.94
C GLN A 154 9.33 -19.59 -3.00
N MET A 155 8.30 -18.82 -3.33
CA MET A 155 7.74 -17.80 -2.46
C MET A 155 6.25 -18.09 -2.26
N VAL A 156 5.87 -18.36 -1.03
CA VAL A 156 4.51 -18.65 -0.61
C VAL A 156 3.99 -17.48 0.22
N GLN A 157 2.75 -17.09 0.03
CA GLN A 157 2.08 -16.14 0.91
C GLN A 157 0.77 -16.74 1.44
N LEU A 158 0.47 -16.48 2.70
CA LEU A 158 -0.84 -16.77 3.29
C LEU A 158 -1.30 -15.53 4.04
N ILE A 159 -2.39 -14.95 3.58
CA ILE A 159 -2.87 -13.66 4.05
C ILE A 159 -4.30 -13.77 4.54
N PHE A 160 -4.55 -13.30 5.76
CA PHE A 160 -5.88 -13.16 6.32
C PHE A 160 -6.11 -11.72 6.77
N PRO A 161 -7.04 -10.96 6.15
CA PRO A 161 -7.28 -9.57 6.49
C PRO A 161 -7.47 -9.36 7.99
N ALA A 162 -6.78 -8.37 8.54
CA ALA A 162 -6.77 -7.99 9.95
C ALA A 162 -6.35 -9.05 10.99
N CYS A 163 -6.16 -10.33 10.64
CA CYS A 163 -5.68 -11.34 11.59
C CYS A 163 -4.17 -11.21 11.87
N GLU A 164 -3.79 -11.39 13.13
CA GLU A 164 -2.39 -11.35 13.59
C GLU A 164 -1.79 -12.76 13.68
N PRO A 165 -0.56 -13.02 13.18
CA PRO A 165 0.06 -14.34 13.23
C PRO A 165 0.57 -14.78 14.61
N PHE A 166 0.57 -13.90 15.62
CA PHE A 166 0.99 -14.24 16.98
C PHE A 166 -0.17 -14.36 17.97
N TYR A 167 -1.35 -13.84 17.62
CA TYR A 167 -2.51 -13.85 18.50
C TYR A 167 -3.79 -13.75 17.68
N PRO A 168 -4.86 -14.49 18.01
CA PRO A 168 -6.07 -14.41 17.23
C PRO A 168 -6.79 -13.10 17.50
N THR A 169 -6.97 -12.28 16.47
CA THR A 169 -7.71 -11.02 16.60
C THR A 169 -9.16 -11.29 16.99
N THR A 170 -9.57 -10.92 18.20
CA THR A 170 -10.76 -11.49 18.87
C THR A 170 -12.08 -10.88 18.40
N TYR A 171 -12.06 -9.62 17.96
CA TYR A 171 -13.26 -8.91 17.51
C TYR A 171 -13.71 -9.33 16.09
N LEU A 172 -12.91 -10.13 15.38
CA LEU A 172 -13.23 -10.66 14.05
C LEU A 172 -13.45 -12.17 14.14
N GLY A 173 -14.59 -12.63 13.63
CA GLY A 173 -14.83 -14.08 13.48
C GLY A 173 -13.81 -14.70 12.53
N GLY A 174 -13.28 -15.88 12.89
CA GLY A 174 -12.40 -16.68 12.03
C GLY A 174 -10.89 -16.51 12.26
N CYS A 175 -10.44 -15.50 13.03
CA CYS A 175 -8.99 -15.29 13.22
C CYS A 175 -8.32 -16.39 14.09
N THR A 176 -9.08 -17.09 14.92
CA THR A 176 -8.60 -18.26 15.67
C THR A 176 -8.25 -19.40 14.73
N GLU A 177 -9.15 -19.74 13.80
CA GLU A 177 -8.93 -20.75 12.77
C GLU A 177 -7.78 -20.35 11.84
N ASN A 178 -7.73 -19.08 11.45
CA ASN A 178 -6.66 -18.54 10.61
C ASN A 178 -5.28 -18.63 11.29
N LEU A 179 -5.20 -18.43 12.60
CA LEU A 179 -3.96 -18.62 13.36
C LEU A 179 -3.48 -20.09 13.28
N HIS A 180 -4.40 -21.05 13.35
CA HIS A 180 -4.05 -22.46 13.16
C HIS A 180 -3.56 -22.76 11.73
N GLU A 181 -4.15 -22.14 10.72
CA GLU A 181 -3.68 -22.29 9.33
C GLU A 181 -2.28 -21.70 9.11
N PHE A 182 -1.93 -20.57 9.75
CA PHE A 182 -0.55 -20.05 9.75
C PHE A 182 0.44 -21.09 10.29
N GLN A 183 0.17 -21.65 11.48
CA GLN A 183 1.02 -22.69 12.10
C GLN A 183 1.19 -23.91 11.20
N LYS A 184 0.08 -24.41 10.66
CA LYS A 184 0.03 -25.61 9.81
C LYS A 184 0.85 -25.41 8.54
N LEU A 185 0.77 -24.22 7.93
CA LEU A 185 1.52 -23.90 6.73
C LEU A 185 3.02 -23.86 7.02
N VAL A 186 3.46 -23.20 8.10
CA VAL A 186 4.90 -23.18 8.49
C VAL A 186 5.42 -24.61 8.71
N LYS A 187 4.64 -25.46 9.38
CA LYS A 187 5.00 -26.86 9.64
C LYS A 187 5.12 -27.71 8.36
N THR A 188 4.25 -27.45 7.40
CA THR A 188 4.15 -28.23 6.15
C THR A 188 5.17 -27.74 5.13
N GLU A 189 5.23 -26.44 4.91
CA GLU A 189 6.09 -25.80 3.93
C GLU A 189 7.57 -25.81 4.33
N LYS A 190 7.86 -25.76 5.65
CA LYS A 190 9.22 -25.70 6.23
C LYS A 190 10.11 -24.66 5.52
N PRO A 191 9.73 -23.39 5.54
CA PRO A 191 10.46 -22.36 4.80
C PRO A 191 11.86 -22.13 5.38
N ASP A 192 12.77 -21.65 4.54
CA ASP A 192 14.06 -21.15 5.00
C ASP A 192 13.90 -19.81 5.70
N TYR A 193 13.12 -18.92 5.10
CA TYR A 193 12.82 -17.59 5.61
C TYR A 193 11.32 -17.42 5.81
N LEU A 194 10.93 -17.00 7.00
CA LEU A 194 9.54 -16.67 7.32
C LEU A 194 9.44 -15.16 7.56
N VAL A 195 8.56 -14.47 6.83
CA VAL A 195 8.24 -13.07 7.08
C VAL A 195 6.85 -12.98 7.70
N ILE A 196 6.75 -12.32 8.86
CA ILE A 196 5.50 -12.12 9.60
C ILE A 196 5.19 -10.63 9.61
N ALA A 197 4.10 -10.22 8.97
CA ALA A 197 3.72 -8.82 8.87
C ALA A 197 2.21 -8.58 9.09
N SER A 198 1.88 -7.99 10.23
CA SER A 198 0.52 -7.56 10.57
C SER A 198 0.54 -6.26 11.33
N ARG A 199 -0.48 -5.42 11.13
CA ARG A 199 -0.79 -4.35 12.09
C ARG A 199 -1.23 -4.99 13.41
N PHE A 200 -0.85 -4.40 14.54
CA PHE A 200 -1.32 -4.87 15.84
C PHE A 200 -2.80 -4.50 16.06
N PHE A 201 -3.55 -5.43 16.65
CA PHE A 201 -4.88 -5.22 17.21
C PHE A 201 -4.87 -5.68 18.66
N ASP A 202 -5.12 -6.96 18.90
CA ASP A 202 -5.17 -7.54 20.25
C ASP A 202 -3.79 -7.56 20.90
N MET A 203 -2.72 -7.62 20.11
CA MET A 203 -1.36 -7.40 20.61
C MET A 203 -1.17 -6.01 21.23
N GLY A 204 -2.06 -5.04 20.98
CA GLY A 204 -2.06 -3.74 21.67
C GLY A 204 -3.05 -3.62 22.83
N HIS A 205 -3.79 -4.68 23.20
CA HIS A 205 -4.72 -4.59 24.31
C HIS A 205 -4.00 -4.36 25.65
N PRO A 206 -4.56 -3.51 26.52
CA PRO A 206 -3.95 -3.20 27.81
C PRO A 206 -3.80 -4.46 28.67
N LEU A 207 -2.86 -4.41 29.61
CA LEU A 207 -2.75 -5.46 30.62
C LEU A 207 -4.05 -5.55 31.43
N PRO A 208 -4.45 -6.76 31.87
CA PRO A 208 -5.55 -6.92 32.82
C PRO A 208 -5.32 -6.08 34.08
N GLN A 209 -6.38 -5.58 34.71
CA GLN A 209 -6.32 -4.60 35.82
C GLN A 209 -5.41 -5.01 37.00
N ASN A 210 -5.21 -6.32 37.22
CA ASN A 210 -4.41 -6.86 38.32
C ASN A 210 -2.99 -7.28 37.90
N ILE A 211 -2.59 -6.99 36.66
CA ILE A 211 -1.31 -7.40 36.09
C ILE A 211 -0.55 -6.13 35.70
N THR A 212 0.61 -5.93 36.30
CA THR A 212 1.54 -4.83 35.98
C THR A 212 2.84 -5.32 35.38
N ASP A 213 3.07 -6.63 35.41
CA ASP A 213 4.28 -7.27 34.91
C ASP A 213 3.97 -8.08 33.65
N MET A 214 4.74 -7.85 32.60
CA MET A 214 4.64 -8.53 31.31
C MET A 214 4.85 -10.03 31.42
N GLU A 215 5.54 -10.53 32.45
CA GLU A 215 5.72 -11.97 32.67
C GLU A 215 4.38 -12.72 32.77
N TYR A 216 3.37 -12.09 33.36
CA TYR A 216 2.04 -12.69 33.58
C TYR A 216 1.02 -12.30 32.49
N ASP A 217 1.45 -11.63 31.43
CA ASP A 217 0.56 -11.20 30.35
C ASP A 217 0.03 -12.41 29.55
N PRO A 218 -1.29 -12.67 29.56
CA PRO A 218 -1.87 -13.82 28.86
C PRO A 218 -1.76 -13.71 27.34
N ILE A 219 -1.75 -12.49 26.78
CA ILE A 219 -1.60 -12.27 25.34
C ILE A 219 -0.18 -12.63 24.92
N LEU A 220 0.81 -12.17 25.70
CA LEU A 220 2.20 -12.50 25.47
C LEU A 220 2.47 -14.00 25.62
N ALA A 221 1.86 -14.67 26.60
CA ALA A 221 2.02 -16.11 26.79
C ALA A 221 1.57 -16.91 25.54
N ILE A 222 0.44 -16.52 24.93
CA ILE A 222 -0.02 -17.12 23.67
C ILE A 222 0.96 -16.79 22.54
N ALA A 223 1.36 -15.53 22.39
CA ALA A 223 2.29 -15.10 21.35
C ALA A 223 3.65 -15.81 21.41
N LYS A 224 4.18 -16.04 22.61
CA LYS A 224 5.40 -16.82 22.84
C LYS A 224 5.23 -18.26 22.37
N ASN A 225 4.13 -18.90 22.73
CA ASN A 225 3.82 -20.26 22.26
C ASN A 225 3.72 -20.33 20.72
N GLU A 226 3.16 -19.31 20.08
CA GLU A 226 3.12 -19.20 18.62
C GLU A 226 4.51 -19.06 18.00
N LEU A 227 5.32 -18.15 18.52
CA LEU A 227 6.71 -17.98 18.10
C LEU A 227 7.50 -19.30 18.20
N GLN A 228 7.37 -20.03 19.31
CA GLN A 228 8.05 -21.32 19.49
C GLN A 228 7.64 -22.35 18.43
N LYS A 229 6.37 -22.38 18.01
CA LYS A 229 5.91 -23.25 16.92
C LYS A 229 6.56 -22.85 15.59
N TYR A 230 6.62 -21.55 15.29
CA TYR A 230 7.26 -21.06 14.07
C TYR A 230 8.77 -21.37 14.05
N MET A 231 9.47 -21.13 15.16
CA MET A 231 10.90 -21.43 15.28
C MET A 231 11.24 -22.89 14.99
N ARG A 232 10.35 -23.85 15.27
CA ARG A 232 10.58 -25.26 14.95
C ARG A 232 10.43 -25.59 13.46
N GLY A 233 9.62 -24.82 12.72
CA GLY A 233 9.34 -25.06 11.30
C GLY A 233 10.23 -24.30 10.34
N VAL A 234 10.91 -23.24 10.80
CA VAL A 234 11.74 -22.37 9.95
C VAL A 234 13.21 -22.80 10.02
N SER A 235 13.87 -22.96 8.88
CA SER A 235 15.26 -23.48 8.84
C SER A 235 16.31 -22.40 9.14
N ARG A 236 16.11 -21.16 8.65
CA ARG A 236 17.05 -20.03 8.83
C ARG A 236 16.49 -18.96 9.74
N LYS A 237 15.80 -17.95 9.19
CA LYS A 237 15.45 -16.71 9.89
C LYS A 237 13.95 -16.43 9.86
N ILE A 238 13.46 -15.81 10.94
CA ILE A 238 12.11 -15.27 11.05
C ILE A 238 12.22 -13.74 11.07
N ILE A 239 11.64 -13.08 10.08
CA ILE A 239 11.65 -11.63 9.94
C ILE A 239 10.29 -11.12 10.41
N ILE A 240 10.28 -10.28 11.44
CA ILE A 240 9.04 -9.79 12.07
C ILE A 240 8.91 -8.29 11.83
N LEU A 241 7.77 -7.87 11.30
CA LEU A 241 7.41 -6.46 11.26
C LEU A 241 7.02 -5.99 12.66
N HIS A 242 7.73 -4.98 13.16
CA HIS A 242 7.42 -4.37 14.44
C HIS A 242 6.12 -3.56 14.38
N ALA A 243 5.44 -3.45 15.52
CA ALA A 243 4.33 -2.52 15.70
C ALA A 243 4.74 -1.07 15.33
N PHE A 244 3.91 -0.45 14.49
CA PHE A 244 3.95 0.95 14.10
C PHE A 244 2.60 1.62 14.45
N PRO A 245 2.55 2.90 14.85
CA PRO A 245 1.34 3.54 15.34
C PRO A 245 0.13 3.41 14.41
N ARG A 246 -1.06 3.22 14.98
CA ARG A 246 -2.28 3.17 14.18
C ARG A 246 -2.63 4.56 13.66
N ARG A 247 -3.27 4.61 12.50
CA ARG A 247 -3.68 5.85 11.82
C ARG A 247 -5.14 6.17 12.12
N THR A 248 -5.43 7.45 12.31
CA THR A 248 -6.80 7.96 12.42
C THR A 248 -7.41 8.11 11.02
N TYR A 249 -8.30 7.19 10.64
CA TYR A 249 -8.83 7.07 9.27
C TYR A 249 -9.40 8.38 8.69
N MET A 250 -10.24 9.09 9.45
CA MET A 250 -10.91 10.32 8.98
C MET A 250 -9.98 11.53 8.86
N SER A 251 -8.82 11.50 9.51
CA SER A 251 -7.88 12.62 9.52
C SER A 251 -6.98 12.63 8.30
N PHE A 252 -6.71 11.47 7.70
CA PHE A 252 -5.75 11.33 6.60
C PHE A 252 -6.15 12.13 5.36
N GLU A 253 -7.43 12.12 4.98
CA GLU A 253 -7.91 12.86 3.81
C GLU A 253 -7.85 14.38 4.00
N ARG A 254 -7.64 14.84 5.23
CA ARG A 254 -7.66 16.27 5.59
C ARG A 254 -6.27 16.88 5.70
N ILE A 255 -5.20 16.07 5.62
CA ILE A 255 -3.80 16.49 5.79
C ILE A 255 -3.48 17.66 4.87
N VAL A 256 -3.67 17.48 3.56
CA VAL A 256 -3.40 18.50 2.54
C VAL A 256 -4.17 19.79 2.80
N GLY A 257 -5.45 19.69 3.16
CA GLY A 257 -6.29 20.85 3.50
C GLY A 257 -5.85 21.58 4.78
N TRP A 258 -5.29 20.87 5.76
CA TRP A 258 -4.70 21.48 6.96
C TRP A 258 -3.37 22.17 6.66
N MET A 259 -2.55 21.59 5.79
CA MET A 259 -1.29 22.21 5.34
C MET A 259 -1.54 23.48 4.51
N ALA A 260 -2.53 23.45 3.62
CA ALA A 260 -2.97 24.64 2.88
C ALA A 260 -3.42 25.79 3.81
N LYS A 261 -3.97 25.45 4.98
CA LYS A 261 -4.35 26.40 6.04
C LYS A 261 -3.22 26.75 7.00
N LYS A 262 -1.99 26.27 6.73
CA LYS A 262 -0.78 26.51 7.52
C LYS A 262 -0.94 26.10 9.00
N LEU A 263 -1.66 25.01 9.27
CA LEU A 263 -1.68 24.44 10.62
C LEU A 263 -0.26 24.00 11.02
N ALA A 264 0.07 24.16 12.30
CA ALA A 264 1.36 23.73 12.82
C ALA A 264 1.55 22.20 12.63
N PRO A 265 2.74 21.72 12.21
CA PRO A 265 2.96 20.31 11.92
C PRO A 265 2.63 19.37 13.09
N GLU A 266 2.90 19.78 14.32
CA GLU A 266 2.62 19.01 15.54
C GLU A 266 1.12 18.77 15.74
N ILE A 267 0.29 19.74 15.33
CA ILE A 267 -1.17 19.64 15.39
C ILE A 267 -1.68 18.64 14.36
N ILE A 268 -1.06 18.62 13.17
CA ILE A 268 -1.41 17.68 12.10
C ILE A 268 -0.98 16.27 12.49
N ASP A 269 0.27 16.08 12.94
CA ASP A 269 0.82 14.79 13.36
C ASP A 269 -0.06 14.13 14.42
N LYS A 270 -0.43 14.86 15.49
CA LYS A 270 -1.33 14.36 16.54
C LYS A 270 -2.74 13.99 16.06
N LYS A 271 -3.20 14.53 14.94
CA LYS A 271 -4.52 14.21 14.37
C LYS A 271 -4.50 12.97 13.51
N VAL A 272 -3.36 12.61 12.90
CA VAL A 272 -3.28 11.54 11.89
C VAL A 272 -2.93 10.18 12.48
N ILE A 273 -2.32 10.14 13.66
CA ILE A 273 -2.08 8.92 14.42
C ILE A 273 -3.08 8.79 15.57
N GLU A 274 -3.40 7.55 15.94
CA GLU A 274 -4.06 7.28 17.22
C GLU A 274 -3.08 7.56 18.37
N PRO A 275 -3.58 7.98 19.55
CA PRO A 275 -2.76 8.11 20.75
C PRO A 275 -1.90 6.86 21.00
N LEU A 276 -0.62 7.04 21.36
CA LEU A 276 0.31 5.92 21.56
C LEU A 276 -0.13 5.05 22.74
N GLU A 277 -0.75 5.67 23.73
CA GLU A 277 -1.36 5.05 24.90
C GLU A 277 -2.50 4.09 24.51
N ASN A 278 -3.05 4.19 23.30
CA ASN A 278 -4.02 3.24 22.75
C ASN A 278 -3.35 1.97 22.21
N GLY A 279 -2.46 1.40 23.02
CA GLY A 279 -1.92 0.06 22.81
C GLY A 279 -0.64 -0.04 21.98
N TYR A 280 -0.13 1.06 21.44
CA TYR A 280 1.11 1.03 20.65
C TYR A 280 2.31 0.61 21.49
N ASP A 281 2.49 1.23 22.66
CA ASP A 281 3.65 0.96 23.53
C ASP A 281 3.62 -0.48 24.05
N ILE A 282 2.45 -0.97 24.49
CA ILE A 282 2.27 -2.37 24.92
C ILE A 282 2.50 -3.35 23.77
N ALA A 283 2.00 -3.04 22.56
CA ALA A 283 2.28 -3.89 21.42
C ALA A 283 3.78 -3.98 21.17
N ARG A 284 4.49 -2.84 21.18
CA ARG A 284 5.93 -2.83 20.99
C ARG A 284 6.66 -3.64 22.04
N GLU A 285 6.34 -3.46 23.31
CA GLU A 285 6.95 -4.24 24.39
C GLU A 285 6.76 -5.75 24.20
N ARG A 286 5.56 -6.20 23.79
CA ARG A 286 5.33 -7.61 23.45
C ARG A 286 6.22 -8.09 22.30
N TYR A 287 6.29 -7.34 21.20
CA TYR A 287 7.15 -7.69 20.06
C TYR A 287 8.63 -7.73 20.44
N GLU A 288 9.11 -6.80 21.27
CA GLU A 288 10.49 -6.79 21.79
C GLU A 288 10.79 -8.03 22.63
N ILE A 289 9.85 -8.48 23.47
CA ILE A 289 10.02 -9.71 24.24
C ILE A 289 10.07 -10.94 23.32
N LEU A 290 9.23 -10.99 22.29
CA LEU A 290 9.26 -12.07 21.29
C LEU A 290 10.60 -12.12 20.54
N LEU A 291 11.15 -10.96 20.15
CA LEU A 291 12.44 -10.87 19.48
C LEU A 291 13.58 -11.34 20.39
N LYS A 292 13.58 -10.92 21.66
CA LYS A 292 14.55 -11.38 22.66
C LYS A 292 14.51 -12.90 22.85
N GLU A 293 13.32 -13.48 22.92
CA GLU A 293 13.13 -14.93 23.08
C GLU A 293 13.59 -15.70 21.83
N CYS A 294 13.37 -15.14 20.64
CA CYS A 294 13.81 -15.72 19.38
C CYS A 294 15.33 -15.65 19.17
N GLY A 295 15.98 -14.66 19.78
CA GLY A 295 17.42 -14.43 19.71
C GLY A 295 17.91 -14.30 18.27
N LEU A 296 19.05 -14.92 17.97
CA LEU A 296 19.69 -14.86 16.64
C LEU A 296 18.84 -15.46 15.51
N LYS A 297 17.72 -16.12 15.81
CA LYS A 297 16.82 -16.66 14.79
C LYS A 297 15.88 -15.62 14.21
N CYS A 298 15.64 -14.52 14.93
CA CYS A 298 14.77 -13.45 14.45
C CYS A 298 15.54 -12.23 13.96
N GLU A 299 14.89 -11.51 13.06
CA GLU A 299 15.28 -10.21 12.54
C GLU A 299 14.04 -9.32 12.55
N ILE A 300 14.25 -8.01 12.61
CA ILE A 300 13.16 -7.04 12.73
C ILE A 300 13.11 -6.12 11.53
N ILE A 301 11.90 -5.83 11.05
CA ILE A 301 11.62 -4.68 10.21
C ILE A 301 10.92 -3.67 11.12
N ASP A 302 11.59 -2.57 11.47
CA ASP A 302 11.01 -1.50 12.27
C ASP A 302 10.87 -0.23 11.44
N TYR A 303 9.65 0.31 11.40
CA TYR A 303 9.35 1.56 10.71
C TYR A 303 9.36 2.77 11.62
N HIS A 304 9.57 2.60 12.93
CA HIS A 304 9.51 3.70 13.89
C HIS A 304 10.46 4.83 13.51
N ASP A 305 11.74 4.53 13.35
CA ASP A 305 12.77 5.54 13.07
C ASP A 305 12.59 6.19 11.69
N ILE A 306 12.09 5.42 10.72
CA ILE A 306 11.82 5.92 9.35
C ILE A 306 10.72 6.97 9.36
N PHE A 307 9.68 6.77 10.17
CA PHE A 307 8.55 7.68 10.22
C PHE A 307 8.67 8.73 11.33
N LEU A 308 9.65 8.62 12.23
CA LEU A 308 9.84 9.58 13.30
C LEU A 308 10.19 10.95 12.73
N ASN A 309 9.34 11.94 12.96
CA ASN A 309 9.67 13.31 12.62
C ASN A 309 10.59 13.89 13.70
N PRO A 310 11.82 14.34 13.36
CA PRO A 310 12.77 14.82 14.37
C PRO A 310 12.35 16.15 14.99
N LYS A 311 11.51 16.96 14.31
CA LYS A 311 11.05 18.25 14.83
C LYS A 311 9.92 18.07 15.84
N THR A 312 8.95 17.23 15.51
CA THR A 312 7.74 17.06 16.34
C THR A 312 7.85 15.92 17.33
N GLN A 313 8.82 15.02 17.14
CA GLN A 313 8.98 13.76 17.89
C GLN A 313 7.75 12.84 17.78
N PHE A 314 6.95 13.02 16.73
CA PHE A 314 5.83 12.15 16.40
C PHE A 314 6.13 11.33 15.15
N VAL A 315 5.58 10.11 15.11
CA VAL A 315 5.52 9.33 13.88
C VAL A 315 4.64 10.07 12.87
N ARG A 316 5.19 10.30 11.68
CA ARG A 316 4.56 11.03 10.58
C ARG A 316 4.39 10.13 9.37
N TYR A 317 3.17 10.12 8.83
CA TYR A 317 2.79 9.31 7.67
C TYR A 317 2.54 10.09 6.39
N PHE A 318 3.14 11.28 6.29
CA PHE A 318 3.09 12.14 5.12
C PHE A 318 4.39 12.96 5.00
N ASN A 319 4.73 13.43 3.81
CA ASN A 319 5.91 14.27 3.62
C ASN A 319 5.60 15.77 3.80
N ASP A 320 6.60 16.63 3.63
CA ASP A 320 6.48 18.07 3.87
C ASP A 320 5.56 18.83 2.89
N ILE A 321 5.08 18.18 1.83
CA ILE A 321 4.06 18.74 0.92
C ILE A 321 2.68 18.08 1.09
N GLY A 322 2.57 17.06 1.96
CA GLY A 322 1.31 16.37 2.26
C GLY A 322 1.05 15.10 1.45
N LEU A 323 2.04 14.55 0.73
CA LEU A 323 1.92 13.23 0.11
C LEU A 323 1.91 12.15 1.19
N HIS A 324 0.95 11.22 1.10
CA HIS A 324 0.75 10.19 2.11
C HIS A 324 1.67 8.98 1.88
N TYR A 325 2.22 8.44 2.97
CA TYR A 325 2.92 7.14 2.97
C TYR A 325 1.95 5.96 3.17
N PHE A 326 0.72 6.25 3.60
CA PHE A 326 -0.33 5.26 3.78
C PHE A 326 -1.60 5.66 3.03
N THR A 327 -2.20 4.67 2.38
CA THR A 327 -3.46 4.83 1.67
C THR A 327 -4.65 4.81 2.62
N THR A 328 -5.75 5.44 2.22
CA THR A 328 -6.93 5.62 3.08
C THR A 328 -7.79 4.38 3.24
N ASP A 329 -7.67 3.40 2.34
CA ASP A 329 -8.68 2.36 2.18
C ASP A 329 -8.37 1.08 2.99
N GLY A 330 -8.94 1.04 4.20
CA GLY A 330 -9.65 -0.14 4.68
C GLY A 330 -11.14 0.19 4.67
N SER A 331 -11.90 -0.44 3.76
CA SER A 331 -13.32 -0.23 3.48
C SER A 331 -13.75 1.15 2.94
N LYS A 332 -13.88 1.24 1.61
CA LYS A 332 -14.80 2.14 0.91
C LYS A 332 -16.08 2.38 1.74
N PRO A 333 -16.55 3.64 1.89
CA PRO A 333 -17.98 3.89 2.09
C PRO A 333 -18.71 3.22 0.91
N ARG A 334 -19.57 2.26 1.22
CA ARG A 334 -20.39 1.54 0.24
C ARG A 334 -21.30 2.56 -0.47
N PRO A 335 -21.24 2.75 -1.80
CA PRO A 335 -22.39 3.25 -2.52
C PRO A 335 -23.50 2.20 -2.41
N SER A 336 -24.75 2.64 -2.32
CA SER A 336 -25.94 1.80 -2.29
C SER A 336 -25.87 0.65 -3.31
N ALA A 337 -26.28 -0.53 -2.85
CA ALA A 337 -26.25 -1.80 -3.57
C ALA A 337 -26.93 -1.73 -4.94
N GLU A 338 -26.31 -2.32 -5.96
CA GLU A 338 -26.97 -3.17 -6.96
C GLU A 338 -25.94 -3.91 -7.83
N ASP A 339 -26.13 -5.24 -7.87
CA ASP A 339 -25.73 -6.23 -8.88
C ASP A 339 -24.25 -6.50 -9.22
N ASP A 340 -23.68 -7.48 -8.51
CA ASP A 340 -22.66 -8.40 -9.02
C ASP A 340 -23.36 -9.60 -9.69
N SER A 341 -23.25 -9.74 -11.02
CA SER A 341 -23.22 -11.08 -11.59
C SER A 341 -22.49 -11.13 -12.94
N LYS A 342 -21.55 -12.08 -13.01
CA LYS A 342 -21.20 -12.96 -14.15
C LYS A 342 -19.91 -12.71 -14.96
N LEU A 343 -19.21 -13.85 -15.08
CA LEU A 343 -18.35 -14.37 -16.15
C LEU A 343 -16.82 -14.12 -16.11
N ARG A 344 -16.07 -15.20 -15.81
CA ARG A 344 -14.72 -15.49 -16.33
C ARG A 344 -14.80 -16.63 -17.36
N PRO A 345 -13.90 -16.65 -18.36
CA PRO A 345 -13.26 -17.89 -18.75
C PRO A 345 -11.73 -17.79 -18.93
N SER A 346 -11.14 -18.97 -19.11
CA SER A 346 -9.77 -19.49 -18.94
C SER A 346 -8.67 -19.11 -19.95
N ALA A 347 -7.41 -19.37 -19.55
CA ALA A 347 -6.10 -19.20 -20.23
C ALA A 347 -5.88 -20.08 -21.49
N PRO A 348 -4.75 -19.98 -22.24
CA PRO A 348 -3.49 -20.69 -21.89
C PRO A 348 -2.13 -20.06 -22.38
N GLU A 349 -1.07 -20.85 -22.15
CA GLU A 349 0.40 -20.70 -22.06
C GLU A 349 1.26 -20.30 -23.29
N GLY A 350 2.53 -19.94 -23.02
CA GLY A 350 3.67 -20.03 -23.95
C GLY A 350 5.00 -19.44 -23.43
N VAL A 351 6.08 -20.22 -23.40
CA VAL A 351 7.48 -19.87 -23.01
C VAL A 351 8.42 -20.12 -24.21
N PRO A 352 9.53 -19.38 -24.39
CA PRO A 352 10.87 -20.01 -24.24
C PRO A 352 12.00 -19.14 -23.60
N GLU A 353 12.94 -19.89 -23.00
CA GLU A 353 14.36 -19.76 -22.58
C GLU A 353 15.20 -18.54 -23.06
N GLY A 354 15.94 -17.79 -22.21
CA GLY A 354 17.31 -18.02 -21.65
C GLY A 354 18.25 -16.85 -22.11
N PRO A 355 19.52 -16.62 -21.65
CA PRO A 355 20.34 -17.20 -20.57
C PRO A 355 21.11 -16.19 -19.62
N VAL A 356 21.56 -16.70 -18.46
CA VAL A 356 22.91 -16.57 -17.80
C VAL A 356 23.31 -15.36 -16.89
N ASN A 357 23.32 -15.68 -15.58
CA ASN A 357 24.33 -15.56 -14.49
C ASN A 357 24.95 -14.24 -13.96
N ARG A 358 24.86 -14.13 -12.62
CA ARG A 358 25.89 -13.98 -11.53
C ARG A 358 25.36 -12.92 -10.55
N PHE A 359 24.99 -13.20 -9.30
CA PHE A 359 25.84 -13.50 -8.14
C PHE A 359 24.97 -13.99 -6.97
N ALA A 360 25.48 -14.94 -6.18
CA ALA A 360 24.91 -15.39 -4.93
C ALA A 360 25.70 -14.77 -3.76
N GLY A 361 25.01 -14.21 -2.77
CA GLY A 361 25.54 -13.70 -1.51
C GLY A 361 24.39 -13.55 -0.52
N ASP A 362 24.65 -13.89 0.74
CA ASP A 362 23.68 -14.02 1.83
C ASP A 362 22.77 -12.79 2.00
N ILE A 363 21.50 -13.07 2.32
CA ILE A 363 20.45 -12.06 2.56
C ILE A 363 20.83 -11.30 3.82
N ASP A 364 21.17 -10.03 3.66
CA ASP A 364 21.26 -9.06 4.73
C ASP A 364 19.83 -8.59 5.10
N PRO A 365 19.28 -9.01 6.24
CA PRO A 365 17.94 -8.61 6.67
C PRO A 365 17.86 -7.13 7.07
N THR A 366 19.00 -6.45 7.29
CA THR A 366 18.99 -4.98 7.43
C THR A 366 18.70 -4.25 6.12
N ARG A 367 18.70 -4.96 4.98
CA ARG A 367 18.19 -4.46 3.69
C ARG A 367 16.69 -4.69 3.46
N LEU A 368 16.02 -5.41 4.36
CA LEU A 368 14.55 -5.46 4.42
C LEU A 368 13.96 -4.31 5.24
N VAL A 369 14.82 -3.48 5.82
CA VAL A 369 14.49 -2.15 6.32
C VAL A 369 14.50 -1.21 5.12
N LEU A 370 13.48 -0.37 5.01
CA LEU A 370 13.52 0.85 4.20
C LEU A 370 14.76 1.64 4.66
N ASP A 371 15.89 1.39 4.02
CA ASP A 371 17.18 1.98 4.35
C ASP A 371 17.03 3.50 4.34
N GLN A 372 17.30 4.14 5.49
CA GLN A 372 17.30 5.59 5.64
C GLN A 372 18.39 6.27 4.77
N SER A 373 19.36 5.53 4.22
CA SER A 373 20.24 6.03 3.17
C SER A 373 19.56 6.04 1.78
N ASN A 374 18.52 5.21 1.58
CA ASN A 374 17.72 5.13 0.35
C ASN A 374 16.34 5.79 0.42
N LEU A 375 15.86 6.25 1.59
CA LEU A 375 14.80 7.27 1.63
C LEU A 375 15.28 8.59 0.97
N THR A 376 16.59 8.77 0.86
CA THR A 376 17.26 9.88 0.17
C THR A 376 17.69 9.54 -1.26
N ALA A 377 17.76 8.28 -1.67
CA ALA A 377 18.15 7.92 -3.05
C ALA A 377 17.00 7.99 -4.07
N VAL A 378 15.78 8.32 -3.59
CA VAL A 378 14.73 8.88 -4.44
C VAL A 378 14.83 10.41 -4.52
N MET A 379 15.52 11.12 -3.61
CA MET A 379 15.85 12.55 -3.79
C MET A 379 17.05 12.98 -2.94
N ALA A 380 18.25 12.99 -3.53
CA ALA A 380 19.24 14.07 -3.51
C ALA A 380 20.65 13.55 -3.86
N PRO A 381 21.43 14.35 -4.59
CA PRO A 381 22.60 14.92 -3.97
C PRO A 381 22.37 16.42 -3.76
N LEU A 382 22.53 16.88 -2.53
CA LEU A 382 23.15 18.18 -2.30
C LEU A 382 24.60 17.87 -1.89
N PRO A 383 25.61 18.58 -2.42
CA PRO A 383 25.66 20.04 -2.35
C PRO A 383 26.08 20.74 -3.66
N ASP A 384 25.50 21.91 -3.91
CA ASP A 384 26.27 23.16 -4.02
C ASP A 384 25.34 24.38 -3.99
N ASP A 385 25.82 25.39 -3.29
CA ASP A 385 25.21 26.68 -3.02
C ASP A 385 24.61 27.38 -4.26
N LYS A 386 23.37 27.90 -4.12
CA LYS A 386 23.06 29.35 -4.20
C LYS A 386 21.54 29.61 -4.23
N GLY A 387 21.07 30.27 -3.16
CA GLY A 387 20.18 31.43 -3.27
C GLY A 387 18.67 31.21 -3.21
N PHE A 388 18.10 31.32 -2.01
CA PHE A 388 16.91 32.16 -1.84
C PHE A 388 17.16 33.09 -0.65
N ASP A 389 17.30 34.36 -0.97
CA ASP A 389 17.60 35.47 -0.08
C ASP A 389 16.32 35.85 0.69
N PHE A 390 16.44 35.96 2.02
CA PHE A 390 15.37 36.40 2.92
C PHE A 390 15.57 37.87 3.34
N THR A 391 16.19 38.69 2.51
CA THR A 391 16.14 40.16 2.63
C THR A 391 15.07 40.73 1.71
N ASP A 392 13.82 40.45 2.03
CA ASP A 392 12.68 41.31 1.68
C ASP A 392 11.49 40.84 2.49
N LEU A 393 11.34 41.44 3.68
CA LEU A 393 10.07 41.81 4.34
C LEU A 393 10.40 42.26 5.77
N GLU A 394 10.63 43.57 5.90
CA GLU A 394 10.31 44.36 7.11
C GLU A 394 8.83 44.20 7.50
#